data_AF-A0A239BCH0-F1
#
_entry.id   AF-A0A239BCH0-F1
#
_cell.length_a   1.000
_cell.length_b   1.000
_cell.length_c   1.000
_cell.angle_alpha   90.00
_cell.angle_beta   90.00
_cell.angle_gamma   90.00
#
_symmetry.space_group_name_H-M   'P 1'
#
loop_
_entity.id
_entity.type
_entity.pdbx_description
1 polymer ?
#
loop_
_entity_poly.entity_id
_entity_poly.type
_entity_poly.pdbx_seq_one_letter_code
_entity_poly.pdbx_strand_id
1 'polypeptide(L)'
;MKSTNLYRPARRIPAARLERLRASNVAKREAREAAYQAAEQARQQQLTPAAEWEPAPSLKALPGGLHWSNQAPVPAIGTTVTINRDGHPEQAKVAAYCHAAGFLGLVTETTHHAKTASRKKRSPRANCVFGSQLALAA
;
A
#
# COMPACT_ATOMS: atom_id res chain seq x y z
N MET A 1 -24.83 56.51 16.51
CA MET A 1 -23.99 56.71 15.30
C MET A 1 -24.27 55.54 14.35
N LYS A 2 -24.85 55.79 13.16
CA LYS A 2 -25.21 54.72 12.21
C LYS A 2 -23.99 54.37 11.34
N SER A 3 -23.60 53.11 11.28
CA SER A 3 -22.50 52.64 10.43
C SER A 3 -22.90 52.75 8.95
N THR A 4 -22.14 53.54 8.19
CA THR A 4 -22.26 53.60 6.75
C THR A 4 -21.65 52.34 6.15
N ASN A 5 -22.49 51.38 5.72
CA ASN A 5 -22.06 50.25 4.92
C ASN A 5 -21.49 50.78 3.60
N LEU A 6 -20.17 50.88 3.51
CA LEU A 6 -19.42 51.21 2.30
C LEU A 6 -19.53 50.04 1.31
N TYR A 7 -20.60 50.02 0.52
CA TYR A 7 -20.68 49.14 -0.64
C TYR A 7 -19.69 49.63 -1.69
N ARG A 8 -18.56 48.93 -1.82
CA ARG A 8 -17.62 49.16 -2.93
C ARG A 8 -18.09 48.36 -4.15
N PRO A 9 -18.27 48.98 -5.33
CA PRO A 9 -18.63 48.25 -6.54
C PRO A 9 -17.49 47.30 -6.93
N ALA A 10 -17.85 46.09 -7.39
CA ALA A 10 -16.88 45.11 -7.85
C ALA A 10 -16.09 45.68 -9.04
N ARG A 11 -14.75 45.76 -8.88
CA ARG A 11 -13.86 46.20 -9.96
C ARG A 11 -13.73 45.08 -11.00
N ARG A 12 -13.86 45.41 -12.28
CA ARG A 12 -13.63 44.46 -13.38
C ARG A 12 -12.18 43.98 -13.36
N ILE A 13 -11.98 42.68 -13.56
CA ILE A 13 -10.65 42.08 -13.67
C ILE A 13 -10.05 42.49 -15.03
N PRO A 14 -8.84 43.05 -15.09
CA PRO A 14 -8.16 43.34 -16.35
C PRO A 14 -7.99 42.08 -17.21
N ALA A 15 -8.16 42.20 -18.54
CA ALA A 15 -8.14 41.08 -19.47
C ALA A 15 -6.88 40.20 -19.33
N ALA A 16 -5.70 40.82 -19.25
CA ALA A 16 -4.43 40.11 -19.06
C ALA A 16 -4.37 39.29 -17.75
N ARG A 17 -4.99 39.78 -16.67
CA ARG A 17 -5.07 39.04 -15.39
C ARG A 17 -6.04 37.87 -15.51
N LEU A 18 -7.11 38.04 -16.25
CA LEU A 18 -8.12 37.01 -16.48
C LEU A 18 -7.59 35.87 -17.36
N GLU A 19 -6.79 36.17 -18.39
CA GLU A 19 -6.09 35.17 -19.20
C GLU A 19 -5.09 34.35 -18.40
N ARG A 20 -4.27 34.99 -17.56
CA ARG A 20 -3.34 34.29 -16.65
C ARG A 20 -4.08 33.37 -15.67
N LEU A 21 -5.23 33.80 -15.15
CA LEU A 21 -6.07 32.97 -14.28
C LEU A 21 -6.64 31.76 -15.03
N ARG A 22 -7.08 31.93 -16.28
CA ARG A 22 -7.53 30.80 -17.11
C ARG A 22 -6.41 29.81 -17.38
N ALA A 23 -5.24 30.29 -17.79
CA ALA A 23 -4.07 29.45 -18.05
C ALA A 23 -3.64 28.66 -16.79
N SER A 24 -3.56 29.33 -15.63
CA SER A 24 -3.22 28.64 -14.38
C SER A 24 -4.28 27.63 -13.93
N ASN A 25 -5.57 27.89 -14.18
CA ASN A 25 -6.63 26.93 -13.88
C ASN A 25 -6.60 25.70 -14.80
N VAL A 26 -6.25 25.88 -16.08
CA VAL A 26 -6.01 24.76 -17.01
C VAL A 26 -4.83 23.92 -16.54
N ALA A 27 -3.68 24.54 -16.25
CA ALA A 27 -2.50 23.83 -15.75
C ALA A 27 -2.77 23.08 -14.43
N LYS A 28 -3.57 23.66 -13.52
CA LYS A 28 -3.98 22.99 -12.28
C LYS A 28 -4.91 21.79 -12.53
N ARG A 29 -5.80 21.87 -13.52
CA ARG A 29 -6.66 20.73 -13.91
C ARG A 29 -5.82 19.60 -14.50
N GLU A 30 -4.92 19.91 -15.42
CA GLU A 30 -4.01 18.94 -16.03
C GLU A 30 -3.12 18.27 -14.97
N ALA A 31 -2.54 19.04 -14.03
CA ALA A 31 -1.75 18.49 -12.93
C ALA A 31 -2.57 17.57 -12.01
N ARG A 32 -3.84 17.91 -11.75
CA ARG A 32 -4.73 17.07 -10.95
C ARG A 32 -5.12 15.79 -11.68
N GLU A 33 -5.37 15.87 -12.98
CA GLU A 33 -5.66 14.70 -13.82
C GLU A 33 -4.43 13.79 -13.92
N ALA A 34 -3.23 14.36 -14.12
CA ALA A 34 -1.98 13.60 -14.10
C ALA A 34 -1.73 12.91 -12.73
N ALA A 35 -1.98 13.60 -11.62
CA ALA A 35 -1.86 13.01 -10.29
C ALA A 35 -2.88 11.87 -10.06
N TYR A 36 -4.11 12.04 -10.55
CA TYR A 36 -5.13 10.99 -10.50
C TYR A 36 -4.74 9.76 -11.32
N GLN A 37 -4.24 9.96 -12.55
CA GLN A 37 -3.76 8.89 -13.41
C GLN A 37 -2.55 8.16 -12.80
N ALA A 38 -1.59 8.89 -12.22
CA ALA A 38 -0.45 8.30 -11.52
C ALA A 38 -0.89 7.46 -10.31
N ALA A 39 -1.90 7.92 -9.56
CA ALA A 39 -2.47 7.17 -8.43
C ALA A 39 -3.21 5.90 -8.89
N GLU A 40 -3.98 5.98 -9.99
CA GLU A 40 -4.63 4.80 -10.58
C GLU A 40 -3.60 3.79 -11.11
N GLN A 41 -2.56 4.25 -11.80
CA GLN A 41 -1.47 3.38 -12.27
C GLN A 41 -0.74 2.69 -11.11
N ALA A 42 -0.41 3.43 -10.04
CA ALA A 42 0.18 2.84 -8.84
C ALA A 42 -0.76 1.81 -8.19
N ARG A 43 -2.07 2.07 -8.16
CA ARG A 43 -3.08 1.12 -7.67
C ARG A 43 -3.14 -0.13 -8.55
N GLN A 44 -3.10 0.02 -9.87
CA GLN A 44 -3.08 -1.10 -10.80
C GLN A 44 -1.81 -1.95 -10.62
N GLN A 45 -0.62 -1.35 -10.52
CA GLN A 45 0.63 -2.08 -10.26
C GLN A 45 0.67 -2.82 -8.90
N GLN A 46 -0.11 -2.36 -7.92
CA GLN A 46 -0.30 -3.07 -6.66
C GLN A 46 -1.28 -4.25 -6.77
N LEU A 47 -2.25 -4.16 -7.68
CA LEU A 47 -3.30 -5.16 -7.89
C LEU A 47 -2.91 -6.22 -8.91
N THR A 48 -2.05 -5.91 -9.88
CA THR A 48 -1.51 -6.89 -10.81
C THR A 48 -0.65 -7.87 -10.02
N PRO A 49 -1.06 -9.14 -9.87
CA PRO A 49 -0.22 -10.13 -9.23
C PRO A 49 0.98 -10.35 -10.14
N ALA A 50 2.15 -9.83 -9.76
CA ALA A 50 3.38 -10.36 -10.34
C ALA A 50 3.43 -11.83 -9.91
N ALA A 51 3.79 -12.73 -10.83
CA ALA A 51 3.84 -14.17 -10.58
C ALA A 51 4.62 -14.52 -9.29
N GLU A 52 5.55 -13.66 -8.90
CA GLU A 52 6.32 -13.75 -7.66
C GLU A 52 5.44 -13.87 -6.40
N TRP A 53 4.31 -13.15 -6.35
CA TRP A 53 3.41 -13.12 -5.19
C TRP A 53 2.34 -14.22 -5.20
N GLU A 54 2.41 -15.16 -6.14
CA GLU A 54 1.46 -16.26 -6.21
C GLU A 54 1.67 -17.23 -5.04
N PRO A 55 0.59 -17.61 -4.32
CA PRO A 55 0.70 -18.54 -3.20
C PRO A 55 1.07 -19.94 -3.70
N ALA A 56 2.28 -20.39 -3.36
CA ALA A 56 2.76 -21.73 -3.62
C ALA A 56 2.40 -22.68 -2.46
N PRO A 57 1.79 -23.86 -2.73
CA PRO A 57 1.39 -24.81 -1.69
C PRO A 57 2.59 -25.60 -1.10
N SER A 58 3.78 -25.47 -1.66
CA SER A 58 4.99 -26.11 -1.16
C SER A 58 6.25 -25.35 -1.57
N LEU A 59 7.34 -25.50 -0.80
CA LEU A 59 8.64 -24.91 -1.13
C LEU A 59 9.21 -25.44 -2.47
N LYS A 60 8.82 -26.65 -2.88
CA LYS A 60 9.25 -27.24 -4.17
C LYS A 60 8.61 -26.60 -5.39
N ALA A 61 7.48 -25.93 -5.22
CA ALA A 61 6.78 -25.21 -6.28
C ALA A 61 7.37 -23.81 -6.53
N LEU A 62 8.29 -23.35 -5.68
CA LEU A 62 8.98 -22.08 -5.83
C LEU A 62 10.25 -22.23 -6.68
N PRO A 63 10.69 -21.15 -7.35
CA PRO A 63 11.98 -21.14 -8.03
C PRO A 63 13.12 -21.48 -7.05
N GLY A 64 14.13 -22.19 -7.55
CA GLY A 64 15.33 -22.49 -6.78
C GLY A 64 16.18 -21.26 -6.48
N GLY A 65 17.05 -21.34 -5.46
CA GLY A 65 18.01 -20.28 -5.13
C GLY A 65 17.43 -19.10 -4.34
N LEU A 66 16.24 -19.24 -3.76
CA LEU A 66 15.64 -18.19 -2.93
C LEU A 66 16.35 -18.07 -1.58
N HIS A 67 16.57 -16.83 -1.15
CA HIS A 67 17.15 -16.52 0.16
C HIS A 67 16.06 -16.40 1.23
N TRP A 68 16.29 -17.03 2.38
CA TRP A 68 15.46 -16.83 3.56
C TRP A 68 16.09 -15.74 4.44
N SER A 69 15.29 -14.73 4.79
CA SER A 69 15.78 -13.54 5.48
C SER A 69 15.63 -13.58 7.01
N ASN A 70 15.39 -14.77 7.60
CA ASN A 70 15.41 -14.97 9.06
C ASN A 70 16.53 -15.95 9.43
N GLN A 71 17.05 -15.84 10.66
CA GLN A 71 18.02 -16.78 11.22
C GLN A 71 17.37 -18.12 11.60
N ALA A 72 16.11 -18.08 12.03
CA ALA A 72 15.33 -19.27 12.34
C ALA A 72 14.95 -20.05 11.05
N PRO A 73 14.73 -21.38 11.13
CA PRO A 73 14.30 -22.17 9.99
C PRO A 73 12.96 -21.66 9.43
N VAL A 74 12.73 -21.92 8.14
CA VAL A 74 11.48 -21.55 7.46
C VAL A 74 10.29 -22.26 8.13
N PRO A 75 9.29 -21.52 8.62
CA PRO A 75 8.09 -22.11 9.22
C PRO A 75 7.31 -22.99 8.25
N ALA A 76 6.75 -24.09 8.75
CA ALA A 76 5.89 -24.99 7.97
C ALA A 76 4.49 -24.37 7.77
N ILE A 77 3.81 -24.73 6.67
CA ILE A 77 2.40 -24.38 6.48
C ILE A 77 1.58 -24.90 7.66
N GLY A 78 0.68 -24.07 8.19
CA GLY A 78 -0.15 -24.36 9.34
C GLY A 78 0.44 -23.92 10.68
N THR A 79 1.72 -23.54 10.73
CA THR A 79 2.35 -23.00 11.94
C THR A 79 1.85 -21.59 12.25
N THR A 80 1.74 -21.26 13.54
CA THR A 80 1.45 -19.90 13.99
C THR A 80 2.75 -19.17 14.24
N VAL A 81 2.90 -18.00 13.64
CA VAL A 81 4.07 -17.13 13.77
C VAL A 81 3.65 -15.76 14.27
N THR A 82 4.54 -15.11 15.02
CA THR A 82 4.38 -13.71 15.41
C THR A 82 5.03 -12.84 14.36
N ILE A 83 4.24 -11.99 13.72
CA ILE A 83 4.69 -11.06 12.68
C ILE A 83 4.61 -9.64 13.22
N ASN A 84 5.59 -8.80 12.87
CA ASN A 84 5.52 -7.38 13.17
C ASN A 84 4.94 -6.66 11.95
N ARG A 85 3.69 -6.18 12.07
CA ARG A 85 3.01 -5.40 11.04
C ARG A 85 2.75 -4.00 11.55
N ASP A 86 3.24 -2.99 10.83
CA ASP A 86 3.05 -1.58 11.16
C ASP A 86 3.45 -1.21 12.61
N GLY A 87 4.49 -1.88 13.13
CA GLY A 87 4.98 -1.67 14.50
C GLY A 87 4.22 -2.42 15.59
N HIS A 88 3.24 -3.27 15.21
CA HIS A 88 2.47 -4.09 16.14
C HIS A 88 2.75 -5.58 15.93
N PRO A 89 3.07 -6.33 17.01
CA PRO A 89 3.14 -7.78 16.94
C PRO A 89 1.73 -8.36 16.78
N GLU A 90 1.55 -9.22 15.78
CA GLU A 90 0.31 -9.91 15.47
C GLU A 90 0.59 -11.41 15.32
N GLN A 91 -0.31 -12.27 15.78
CA GLN A 91 -0.24 -13.70 15.51
C GLN A 91 -0.92 -14.02 14.18
N ALA A 92 -0.21 -14.75 13.32
CA ALA A 92 -0.73 -15.18 12.04
C ALA A 92 -0.36 -16.63 11.74
N LYS A 93 -1.24 -17.32 11.04
CA LYS A 93 -1.04 -18.69 10.58
C LYS A 93 -0.44 -18.67 9.19
N VAL A 94 0.58 -19.50 8.94
CA VAL A 94 1.18 -19.66 7.61
C VAL A 94 0.22 -20.48 6.75
N ALA A 95 -0.26 -19.90 5.65
CA ALA A 95 -1.19 -20.54 4.72
C ALA A 95 -0.49 -21.09 3.47
N ALA A 96 0.50 -20.38 2.95
CA ALA A 96 1.26 -20.75 1.76
C ALA A 96 2.65 -20.09 1.77
N TYR A 97 3.46 -20.39 0.76
CA TYR A 97 4.73 -19.71 0.50
C TYR A 97 4.59 -18.74 -0.67
N CYS A 98 5.42 -17.70 -0.71
CA CYS A 98 5.51 -16.78 -1.84
C CYS A 98 6.98 -16.43 -2.08
N HIS A 99 7.29 -15.71 -3.17
CA HIS A 99 8.60 -15.14 -3.34
C HIS A 99 8.52 -13.68 -3.81
N ALA A 100 9.56 -12.90 -3.58
CA ALA A 100 9.69 -11.60 -4.26
C ALA A 100 11.16 -11.23 -4.33
N ALA A 101 11.59 -10.73 -5.48
CA ALA A 101 12.95 -10.22 -5.67
C ALA A 101 14.06 -11.16 -5.16
N GLY A 102 13.90 -12.48 -5.34
CA GLY A 102 14.88 -13.50 -4.92
C GLY A 102 14.80 -13.94 -3.46
N PHE A 103 13.83 -13.44 -2.69
CA PHE A 103 13.62 -13.84 -1.30
C PHE A 103 12.40 -14.75 -1.15
N LEU A 104 12.52 -15.70 -0.22
CA LEU A 104 11.41 -16.53 0.23
C LEU A 104 10.53 -15.76 1.21
N GLY A 105 9.23 -15.76 0.98
CA GLY A 105 8.22 -15.19 1.85
C GLY A 105 7.14 -16.20 2.26
N LEU A 106 6.35 -15.82 3.25
CA LEU A 106 5.23 -16.58 3.80
C LEU A 106 3.93 -15.83 3.53
N VAL A 107 2.94 -16.51 2.99
CA VAL A 107 1.57 -16.00 2.96
C VAL A 107 0.93 -16.32 4.30
N THR A 108 0.52 -15.29 5.02
CA THR A 108 0.02 -15.42 6.39
C THR A 108 -1.41 -14.89 6.53
N GLU A 109 -2.22 -15.67 7.25
CA GLU A 109 -3.60 -15.32 7.59
C GLU A 109 -3.67 -14.97 9.08
N THR A 110 -4.20 -13.80 9.40
CA THR A 110 -4.32 -13.32 10.79
C THR A 110 -5.30 -14.19 11.57
N THR A 111 -4.88 -14.76 12.69
CA THR A 111 -5.76 -15.60 13.54
C THR A 111 -6.70 -14.74 14.39
N HIS A 112 -6.28 -13.53 14.74
CA HIS A 112 -7.10 -12.55 15.43
C HIS A 112 -7.59 -11.47 14.48
N HIS A 113 -8.90 -11.37 14.29
CA HIS A 113 -9.51 -10.18 13.71
C HIS A 113 -9.38 -9.03 14.69
N ALA A 114 -8.24 -8.32 14.69
CA ALA A 114 -8.17 -7.03 15.33
C ALA A 114 -9.32 -6.18 14.76
N LYS A 115 -10.21 -5.67 15.62
CA LYS A 115 -11.43 -4.93 15.23
C LYS A 115 -11.16 -3.73 14.31
N THR A 116 -9.90 -3.32 14.19
CA THR A 116 -9.40 -2.22 13.35
C THR A 116 -8.91 -2.68 11.97
N ALA A 117 -8.50 -3.94 11.79
CA ALA A 117 -7.91 -4.45 10.55
C ALA A 117 -8.96 -4.71 9.43
N SER A 118 -10.24 -4.87 9.78
CA SER A 118 -11.31 -5.20 8.83
C SER A 118 -11.75 -4.03 7.94
N ARG A 119 -11.35 -2.79 8.23
CA ARG A 119 -11.84 -1.61 7.48
C ARG A 119 -11.13 -1.35 6.15
N LYS A 120 -9.95 -1.93 5.92
CA LYS A 120 -9.23 -1.75 4.65
C LYS A 120 -9.02 -3.12 4.02
N LYS A 121 -9.63 -3.34 2.84
CA LYS A 121 -9.29 -4.47 1.97
C LYS A 121 -7.77 -4.39 1.71
N ARG A 122 -7.01 -5.27 2.36
CA ARG A 122 -5.56 -5.34 2.19
C ARG A 122 -5.24 -5.90 0.80
N SER A 123 -4.17 -5.42 0.19
CA SER A 123 -3.69 -5.99 -1.07
C SER A 123 -3.21 -7.43 -0.83
N PRO A 124 -3.25 -8.31 -1.84
CA PRO A 124 -2.70 -9.67 -1.71
C PRO A 124 -1.25 -9.70 -1.22
N ARG A 125 -0.44 -8.69 -1.62
CA ARG A 125 0.93 -8.47 -1.16
C ARG A 125 1.04 -8.24 0.34
N ALA A 126 0.04 -7.62 0.98
CA ALA A 126 0.09 -7.32 2.41
C ALA A 126 0.01 -8.57 3.30
N ASN A 127 -0.41 -9.71 2.73
CA ASN A 127 -0.41 -10.99 3.44
C ASN A 127 0.93 -11.72 3.31
N CYS A 128 1.79 -11.30 2.39
CA CYS A 128 3.12 -11.86 2.19
C CYS A 128 4.10 -11.22 3.18
N VAL A 129 4.73 -12.06 3.99
CA VAL A 129 5.62 -11.68 5.09
C VAL A 129 6.98 -12.33 4.88
N PHE A 130 8.05 -11.54 4.97
CA PHE A 130 9.41 -12.05 4.84
C PHE A 130 10.02 -12.38 6.21
N GLY A 131 11.08 -13.17 6.20
CA GLY A 131 11.75 -13.58 7.44
C GLY A 131 12.19 -12.42 8.35
N SER A 132 12.49 -11.25 7.78
CA SER A 132 12.88 -10.04 8.52
C SER A 132 11.72 -9.37 9.28
N GLN A 133 10.48 -9.70 8.91
CA GLN A 133 9.25 -9.17 9.50
C GLN A 133 8.67 -10.14 10.55
N LEU A 134 9.24 -11.34 10.67
CA LEU A 134 8.95 -12.20 11.80
C LEU A 134 9.54 -11.54 13.05
N ALA A 135 8.74 -11.42 14.11
CA ALA A 135 9.28 -11.02 15.40
C ALA A 135 10.35 -12.05 15.76
N LEU A 136 11.59 -11.59 15.99
CA LEU A 136 12.67 -12.44 16.47
C LEU A 136 12.13 -13.18 17.70
N ALA A 137 12.01 -14.50 17.59
CA ALA A 137 11.89 -15.33 18.77
C ALA A 137 13.22 -15.14 19.51
N ALA A 138 13.18 -14.35 20.59
CA ALA A 138 14.28 -14.22 21.53
C ALA A 138 14.59 -15.57 22.18
#